data_AF-A0A1D6IYR5-F1
#
_entry.id   AF-A0A1D6IYR5-F1
#
_cell.length_a   1.000
_cell.length_b   1.000
_cell.length_c   1.000
_cell.angle_alpha   90.00
_cell.angle_beta   90.00
_cell.angle_gamma   90.00
#
_symmetry.space_group_name_H-M   'P 1'
#
loop_
_entity.id
_entity.type
_entity.pdbx_description
1 polymer ?
#
loop_
_entity_poly.entity_id
_entity_poly.type
_entity_poly.pdbx_seq_one_letter_code
_entity_poly.pdbx_strand_id
1 'polypeptide(L)'
;MGLLKPNGKMIMVGLPTKPLEIPPFDLIIGNKTLAGSCIGGMRDTQEMINVAAKHGVTADIELVAADYVNTAMERLAKADVRYRFVIDIGNTLKNSE
;
A
#
# COMPACT_ATOMS: atom_id res chain seq x y z
N MET A 1 -19.97 -9.00 2.87
CA MET A 1 -18.80 -9.67 2.24
C MET A 1 -19.22 -10.61 1.09
N GLY A 2 -20.03 -10.12 0.14
CA GLY A 2 -20.71 -10.96 -0.85
C GLY A 2 -19.82 -11.55 -1.95
N LEU A 3 -18.67 -10.93 -2.23
CA LEU A 3 -17.75 -11.36 -3.30
C LEU A 3 -16.86 -12.55 -2.91
N LEU A 4 -16.72 -12.82 -1.61
CA LEU A 4 -15.88 -13.92 -1.13
C LEU A 4 -16.59 -15.27 -1.31
N LYS A 5 -15.86 -16.23 -1.89
CA LYS A 5 -16.23 -17.65 -1.85
C LYS A 5 -16.33 -18.15 -0.39
N PRO A 6 -17.01 -19.28 -0.14
CA PRO A 6 -16.92 -19.96 1.16
C PRO A 6 -15.45 -20.20 1.56
N ASN A 7 -15.12 -19.99 2.83
CA ASN A 7 -13.78 -19.99 3.41
C ASN A 7 -12.83 -18.89 2.88
N GLY A 8 -13.38 -17.89 2.20
CA GLY A 8 -12.62 -16.74 1.69
C GLY A 8 -12.07 -15.86 2.81
N LYS A 9 -10.93 -15.22 2.54
CA LYS A 9 -10.22 -14.33 3.47
C LYS A 9 -10.20 -12.92 2.91
N MET A 10 -10.65 -11.95 3.70
CA MET A 10 -10.40 -10.52 3.46
C MET A 10 -9.24 -10.09 4.32
N ILE A 11 -8.16 -9.60 3.69
CA ILE A 11 -6.98 -9.09 4.39
C ILE A 11 -7.01 -7.57 4.33
N MET A 12 -7.14 -6.94 5.50
CA MET A 12 -7.17 -5.50 5.66
C MET A 12 -5.75 -4.96 5.76
N VAL A 13 -5.35 -4.16 4.76
CA VAL A 13 -4.08 -3.42 4.73
C VAL A 13 -4.27 -1.90 4.74
N GLY A 14 -5.52 -1.44 4.60
CA GLY A 14 -5.90 -0.03 4.68
C GLY A 14 -6.32 0.36 6.09
N LEU A 15 -6.11 1.63 6.45
CA LEU A 15 -6.44 2.20 7.76
C LEU A 15 -7.46 3.34 7.59
N PRO A 16 -8.77 3.03 7.53
CA PRO A 16 -9.80 4.06 7.50
C PRO A 16 -9.87 4.81 8.84
N THR A 17 -10.21 6.10 8.80
CA THR A 17 -10.38 6.92 10.01
C THR A 17 -11.67 6.63 10.77
N LYS A 18 -12.66 6.06 10.09
CA LYS A 18 -13.92 5.60 10.68
C LYS A 18 -13.84 4.11 11.01
N PRO A 19 -14.46 3.65 12.12
CA PRO A 19 -14.56 2.24 12.43
C PRO A 19 -15.21 1.44 11.29
N LEU A 20 -14.75 0.19 11.11
CA LEU A 20 -15.35 -0.75 10.18
C LEU A 20 -16.56 -1.42 10.84
N GLU A 21 -17.72 -1.30 10.20
CA GLU A 21 -18.92 -2.03 10.59
C GLU A 21 -19.00 -3.35 9.83
N ILE A 22 -19.05 -4.48 10.55
CA ILE A 22 -19.06 -5.82 9.96
C ILE A 22 -20.25 -6.59 10.53
N PRO A 23 -21.30 -6.84 9.74
CA PRO A 23 -22.42 -7.66 10.17
C PRO A 23 -21.95 -9.10 10.49
N PRO A 24 -22.31 -9.70 11.64
CA PRO A 24 -21.85 -11.04 11.99
C PRO A 24 -22.19 -12.14 10.96
N PHE A 25 -23.37 -12.04 10.33
CA PHE A 25 -23.81 -12.97 9.28
C PHE A 25 -22.89 -12.98 8.06
N ASP A 26 -22.19 -11.87 7.77
CA ASP A 26 -21.24 -11.80 6.66
C ASP A 26 -20.03 -12.72 6.88
N LEU A 27 -19.68 -13.05 8.13
CA LEU A 27 -18.59 -13.96 8.47
C LEU A 27 -19.08 -15.40 8.66
N ILE A 28 -20.22 -15.56 9.35
CA ILE A 28 -20.79 -16.89 9.65
C ILE A 28 -21.20 -17.61 8.37
N ILE A 29 -21.90 -16.91 7.46
CA ILE A 29 -22.36 -17.53 6.21
C ILE A 29 -21.15 -17.76 5.29
N GLY A 30 -20.84 -19.03 5.07
CA GLY A 30 -19.69 -19.44 4.28
C GLY A 30 -18.36 -19.39 5.02
N ASN A 31 -18.35 -19.31 6.35
CA ASN A 31 -17.14 -19.44 7.18
C ASN A 31 -15.97 -18.53 6.72
N LYS A 32 -16.22 -17.23 6.59
CA LYS A 32 -15.25 -16.27 6.05
C LYS A 32 -14.36 -15.69 7.15
N THR A 33 -13.17 -15.25 6.76
CA THR A 33 -12.17 -14.67 7.68
C THR A 33 -11.93 -13.21 7.33
N LEU A 34 -11.87 -12.37 8.37
CA LEU A 34 -11.29 -11.03 8.30
C LEU A 34 -9.99 -11.02 9.11
N ALA A 35 -8.89 -10.59 8.52
CA ALA A 35 -7.61 -10.46 9.20
C ALA A 35 -6.92 -9.14 8.82
N GLY A 36 -6.11 -8.60 9.72
CA GLY A 36 -5.25 -7.45 9.44
C GLY A 36 -3.84 -7.90 9.06
N SER A 37 -3.14 -7.08 8.27
CA SER A 37 -1.71 -7.23 8.01
C SER A 37 -1.08 -5.85 7.88
N CYS A 38 0.04 -5.64 8.57
CA CYS A 38 0.80 -4.39 8.51
C CYS A 38 2.27 -4.74 8.36
N ILE A 39 2.83 -4.43 7.19
CA ILE A 39 4.24 -4.66 6.86
C ILE A 39 4.57 -6.18 6.92
N GLY A 40 5.81 -6.56 6.61
CA GLY A 40 6.36 -7.91 6.76
C GLY A 40 7.72 -7.88 7.46
N GLY A 41 8.20 -9.03 7.92
CA GLY A 41 9.54 -9.12 8.53
C GLY A 41 10.66 -8.86 7.52
N MET A 42 11.91 -8.76 8.00
CA MET A 42 13.08 -8.62 7.12
C MET A 42 13.20 -9.80 6.14
N ARG A 43 12.97 -11.02 6.63
CA ARG A 43 12.96 -12.22 5.79
C ARG A 43 11.90 -12.15 4.69
N ASP A 44 10.66 -11.84 5.06
CA ASP A 44 9.54 -11.73 4.12
C ASP A 44 9.79 -10.64 3.08
N THR A 45 10.38 -9.52 3.51
CA THR A 45 10.76 -8.40 2.62
C THR A 45 11.81 -8.83 1.62
N GLN A 46 12.84 -9.58 2.04
CA GLN A 46 13.86 -10.10 1.13
C GLN A 46 13.26 -11.08 0.12
N GLU A 47 12.40 -11.99 0.57
CA GLU A 47 11.68 -12.92 -0.31
C GLU A 47 10.80 -12.16 -1.33
N MET A 48 10.09 -11.11 -0.89
CA MET A 48 9.29 -10.24 -1.74
C MET A 48 10.13 -9.53 -2.82
N ILE A 49 11.25 -8.92 -2.43
CA ILE A 49 12.15 -8.23 -3.38
C ILE A 49 12.73 -9.22 -4.40
N ASN A 50 13.09 -10.43 -3.97
CA ASN A 50 13.60 -11.47 -4.87
C ASN A 50 12.55 -11.88 -5.92
N VAL A 51 11.28 -12.03 -5.51
CA VAL A 51 10.17 -12.31 -6.44
C VAL A 51 9.96 -11.14 -7.40
N ALA A 52 9.97 -9.91 -6.89
CA ALA A 52 9.78 -8.71 -7.71
C ALA A 52 10.88 -8.60 -8.78
N ALA A 53 12.14 -8.77 -8.40
CA ALA A 53 13.27 -8.77 -9.33
C ALA A 53 13.19 -9.89 -10.37
N LYS A 54 12.83 -11.11 -9.95
CA LYS A 54 12.68 -12.27 -10.85
C LYS A 54 11.61 -12.06 -11.92
N HIS A 55 10.53 -11.36 -11.59
CA HIS A 55 9.37 -11.21 -12.46
C HIS A 55 9.22 -9.81 -13.07
N GLY A 56 10.19 -8.91 -12.84
CA GLY A 56 10.14 -7.54 -13.35
C GLY A 56 8.98 -6.72 -12.76
N VAL A 57 8.60 -7.00 -11.51
CA VAL A 57 7.52 -6.26 -10.84
C VAL A 57 8.09 -4.96 -10.27
N THR A 58 7.60 -3.84 -10.79
CA THR A 58 7.93 -2.49 -10.32
C THR A 58 6.64 -1.72 -10.03
N ALA A 59 6.75 -0.61 -9.28
CA ALA A 59 5.65 0.33 -9.15
C ALA A 59 5.63 1.31 -10.33
N ASP A 60 4.45 1.79 -10.71
CA ASP A 60 4.35 3.00 -11.55
C ASP A 60 4.61 4.21 -10.66
N ILE A 61 5.64 4.97 -11.01
CA ILE A 61 6.14 6.09 -10.21
C ILE A 61 6.06 7.41 -10.94
N GLU A 62 5.86 8.48 -10.18
CA GLU A 62 6.16 9.85 -10.57
C GLU A 62 7.42 10.27 -9.80
N LEU A 63 8.54 10.36 -10.52
CA LEU A 63 9.81 10.82 -9.94
C LEU A 63 9.76 12.35 -9.77
N VAL A 64 10.01 12.83 -8.56
CA VAL A 64 9.92 14.26 -8.21
C VAL A 64 11.19 14.75 -7.54
N ALA A 65 11.47 16.05 -7.69
CA ALA A 65 12.56 16.71 -6.98
C ALA A 65 12.24 16.88 -5.48
N ALA A 66 13.27 16.99 -4.65
CA ALA A 66 13.14 17.14 -3.20
C ALA A 66 12.37 18.40 -2.79
N ASP A 67 12.51 19.50 -3.53
CA ASP A 67 11.78 20.76 -3.28
C ASP A 67 10.29 20.68 -3.64
N TYR A 68 9.88 19.68 -4.43
CA TYR A 68 8.48 19.43 -4.82
C TYR A 68 7.68 18.68 -3.75
N VAL A 69 8.30 18.24 -2.65
CA VAL A 69 7.67 17.36 -1.65
C VAL A 69 6.35 17.90 -1.10
N ASN A 70 6.24 19.21 -0.85
CA ASN A 70 5.01 19.81 -0.32
C ASN A 70 3.86 19.71 -1.32
N THR A 71 4.12 20.02 -2.60
CA THR A 71 3.12 19.85 -3.66
C THR A 71 2.75 18.37 -3.86
N ALA A 72 3.72 17.46 -3.78
CA ALA A 72 3.45 16.03 -3.84
C ALA A 72 2.52 15.56 -2.70
N MET A 73 2.68 16.10 -1.48
CA MET A 73 1.79 15.80 -0.35
C MET A 73 0.36 16.30 -0.57
N GLU A 74 0.17 17.50 -1.14
CA GLU A 74 -1.15 18.02 -1.49
C GLU A 74 -1.85 17.18 -2.56
N ARG A 75 -1.10 16.74 -3.58
CA ARG A 75 -1.60 15.85 -4.63
C ARG A 75 -1.94 14.47 -4.09
N LEU A 76 -1.09 13.91 -3.22
CA LEU A 76 -1.31 12.62 -2.57
C LEU A 76 -2.62 12.61 -1.78
N ALA A 77 -2.92 13.67 -1.03
CA ALA A 77 -4.16 13.80 -0.26
C ALA A 77 -5.42 13.79 -1.15
N LYS A 78 -5.30 14.21 -2.41
CA LYS A 78 -6.37 14.19 -3.42
C LYS A 78 -6.36 12.94 -4.30
N ALA A 79 -5.48 11.98 -4.02
CA ALA A 79 -5.17 10.83 -4.88
C ALA A 79 -4.78 11.21 -6.32
N ASP A 80 -4.22 12.40 -6.50
CA ASP A 80 -3.74 12.93 -7.79
C ASP A 80 -2.32 12.45 -8.10
N VAL A 81 -2.17 11.14 -8.26
CA VAL A 81 -0.90 10.48 -8.60
C VAL A 81 -1.19 9.11 -9.21
N ARG A 82 -0.39 8.68 -10.18
CA ARG A 82 -0.47 7.32 -10.72
C ARG A 82 0.88 6.60 -10.66
N TYR A 83 1.21 5.83 -9.63
CA TYR A 83 0.46 5.55 -8.37
C TYR A 83 1.25 5.95 -7.11
N ARG A 84 2.56 6.21 -7.23
CA ARG A 84 3.44 6.59 -6.11
C ARG A 84 4.39 7.71 -6.53
N PHE A 85 4.61 8.67 -5.63
CA PHE A 85 5.75 9.57 -5.76
C PHE A 85 7.03 8.88 -5.27
N VAL A 86 8.13 9.10 -5.99
CA VAL A 86 9.48 8.76 -5.55
C VAL A 86 10.31 10.04 -5.60
N ILE A 87 10.99 10.38 -4.51
CA ILE A 87 11.81 11.59 -4.46
C ILE A 87 13.22 11.24 -4.94
N ASP A 88 13.71 11.96 -5.95
CA ASP A 88 15.07 11.82 -6.44
C ASP A 88 16.08 12.57 -5.56
N ILE A 89 16.34 12.00 -4.39
CA ILE A 89 17.24 12.60 -3.40
C ILE A 89 18.66 12.77 -3.96
N GLY A 90 19.16 11.78 -4.70
CA GLY A 90 20.55 11.77 -5.18
C GLY A 90 20.87 12.93 -6.11
N ASN A 91 19.91 13.40 -6.90
CA ASN A 91 20.12 14.45 -7.88
C ASN A 91 19.59 15.83 -7.46
N THR A 92 18.62 15.88 -6.54
CA THR A 92 17.83 17.12 -6.31
C THR A 92 17.89 17.67 -4.90
N LEU A 93 18.40 16.90 -3.94
CA LEU A 93 18.58 17.41 -2.58
C LEU A 93 19.80 18.34 -2.55
N LYS A 94 19.57 19.62 -2.25
CA LYS A 94 20.65 20.57 -2.03
C LYS A 94 21.36 20.23 -0.73
N ASN A 95 22.69 20.16 -0.77
CA ASN A 95 23.48 20.09 0.45
C ASN A 95 23.34 21.42 1.19
N SER A 96 23.10 21.34 2.50
CA SER A 96 23.26 22.48 3.38
C SER A 96 24.75 22.81 3.42
N GLU A 97 25.17 23.88 2.75
CA GLU A 97 26.46 24.53 3.03
C GLU A 97 26.46 25.12 4.44
#